data_AF-A0AB40D1J7-F1
#
_entry.id   AF-A0AB40D1J7-F1
#
_cell.length_a   1.000
_cell.length_b   1.000
_cell.length_c   1.000
_cell.angle_alpha   90.00
_cell.angle_beta   90.00
_cell.angle_gamma   90.00
#
_symmetry.space_group_name_H-M   'P 1'
#
loop_
_entity.id
_entity.type
_entity.pdbx_description
1 polymer ?
#
loop_
_entity_poly.entity_id
_entity_poly.type
_entity_poly.pdbx_seq_one_letter_code
_entity_poly.pdbx_strand_id
1 'polypeptide(L)'
;MVLDCNCRKVFEVLLNNPQIFDRIFGDEFILDILGSLEYDRDIPPVQNHLSFLKEHVIYKEAITIKYPLVLSEIHQTYRIVYIKDVILPGVLDEVTIASPSAIIPANNATVVLLLKDDTSFIQELFARMKSPSKSDESKRNLDKWAKNLYLASMCYGRICTLIHI
;
A
#
# COMPACT_ATOMS: atom_id res chain seq x y z
N MET A 1 6.92 27.01 5.52
CA MET A 1 5.94 26.88 6.63
C MET A 1 6.42 25.68 7.43
N VAL A 2 7.14 25.98 8.51
CA VAL A 2 8.07 25.04 9.16
C VAL A 2 7.28 24.12 10.09
N LEU A 3 7.30 22.82 9.79
CA LEU A 3 6.68 21.75 10.57
C LEU A 3 7.65 21.36 11.69
N ASP A 4 7.37 21.75 12.94
CA ASP A 4 8.21 21.46 14.11
C ASP A 4 7.52 20.47 15.08
N CYS A 5 6.89 19.42 14.54
CA CYS A 5 6.37 18.34 15.38
C CYS A 5 7.50 17.37 15.76
N ASN A 6 7.75 17.22 17.06
CA ASN A 6 8.71 16.25 17.62
C ASN A 6 8.50 14.82 17.08
N CYS A 7 7.26 14.43 16.76
CA CYS A 7 6.96 13.09 16.23
C CYS A 7 7.55 12.86 14.83
N ARG A 8 7.61 13.89 13.95
CA ARG A 8 8.20 13.75 12.61
C ARG A 8 9.72 13.62 12.67
N LYS A 9 10.37 14.38 13.55
CA LYS A 9 11.82 14.25 13.82
C LYS A 9 12.18 12.89 14.41
N VAL A 10 11.37 12.38 15.35
CA VAL A 10 11.54 11.03 15.90
C VAL A 10 11.33 9.99 14.82
N PHE A 11 10.32 10.16 13.97
CA PHE A 11 10.08 9.26 12.85
C PHE A 11 11.27 9.22 11.90
N GLU A 12 11.78 10.37 11.46
CA GLU A 12 13.00 10.50 10.64
C GLU A 12 14.20 9.74 11.23
N VAL A 13 14.43 9.84 12.55
CA VAL A 13 15.49 9.08 13.23
C VAL A 13 15.25 7.57 13.19
N LEU A 14 14.00 7.12 13.40
CA LEU A 14 13.64 5.70 13.31
C LEU A 14 13.80 5.15 11.89
N LEU A 15 13.60 6.00 10.88
CA LEU A 15 13.80 5.65 9.48
C LEU A 15 15.29 5.51 9.07
N ASN A 16 16.24 5.72 9.97
CA ASN A 16 17.66 5.41 9.69
C ASN A 16 18.04 3.96 9.99
N ASN A 17 17.12 3.12 10.49
CA ASN A 17 17.38 1.72 10.80
C ASN A 17 16.42 0.78 10.03
N PRO A 18 16.89 0.10 8.95
CA PRO A 18 16.16 -0.89 8.16
C PRO A 18 15.35 -1.91 8.99
N GLN A 19 15.90 -2.40 10.11
CA GLN A 19 15.26 -3.43 10.93
C GLN A 19 14.04 -2.92 11.70
N ILE A 20 13.96 -1.62 11.94
CA ILE A 20 12.83 -1.00 12.64
C ILE A 20 11.66 -0.80 11.67
N PHE A 21 11.93 -0.63 10.37
CA PHE A 21 10.90 -0.37 9.38
C PHE A 21 9.90 -1.50 9.22
N ASP A 22 10.36 -2.75 9.14
CA ASP A 22 9.49 -3.91 9.00
C ASP A 22 8.48 -3.98 10.15
N ARG A 23 8.88 -3.51 11.35
CA ARG A 23 8.00 -3.44 12.51
C ARG A 23 7.06 -2.24 12.45
N ILE A 24 7.58 -1.03 12.21
CA ILE A 24 6.80 0.22 12.18
C ILE A 24 5.75 0.21 11.07
N PHE A 25 6.08 -0.32 9.90
CA PHE A 25 5.16 -0.43 8.79
C PHE A 25 4.35 -1.73 8.80
N GLY A 26 4.54 -2.61 9.80
CA GLY A 26 3.68 -3.76 9.99
C GLY A 26 2.23 -3.36 10.23
N ASP A 27 1.30 -4.26 9.91
CA ASP A 27 -0.15 -4.06 10.09
C ASP A 27 -0.53 -3.63 11.52
N GLU A 28 0.26 -4.06 12.51
CA GLU A 28 0.07 -3.74 13.93
C GLU A 28 0.29 -2.25 14.25
N PHE A 29 1.27 -1.59 13.63
CA PHE A 29 1.70 -0.24 14.03
C PHE A 29 1.45 0.83 12.98
N ILE A 30 1.28 0.48 11.70
CA ILE A 30 1.27 1.44 10.60
C ILE A 30 0.19 2.53 10.73
N LEU A 31 -0.98 2.19 11.28
CA LEU A 31 -2.06 3.15 11.51
C LEU A 31 -1.80 4.07 12.71
N ASP A 32 -1.17 3.56 13.77
CA ASP A 32 -0.81 4.35 14.96
C ASP A 32 0.33 5.33 14.64
N ILE A 33 1.28 4.87 13.83
CA ILE A 33 2.36 5.69 13.28
C ILE A 33 1.78 6.83 12.44
N LEU A 34 0.82 6.52 11.56
CA LEU A 34 0.14 7.53 10.74
C LEU A 34 -0.61 8.56 11.59
N GLY A 35 -1.37 8.11 12.61
CA GLY A 35 -2.02 9.03 13.54
C GLY A 35 -1.03 9.89 14.33
N SER A 36 0.15 9.35 14.65
CA SER A 36 1.22 10.09 15.33
C SER A 36 1.87 11.15 14.42
N LEU A 37 1.95 10.90 13.12
CA LEU A 37 2.47 11.84 12.11
C LEU A 37 1.50 13.00 11.82
N GLU A 38 0.20 12.77 12.00
CA GLU A 38 -0.86 13.78 11.90
C GLU A 38 -0.93 14.74 13.08
N TYR A 39 -0.53 14.27 14.27
CA TYR A 39 -0.65 15.06 15.49
C TYR A 39 0.33 16.23 15.49
N ASP A 40 -0.21 17.45 15.46
CA ASP A 40 0.50 18.69 15.75
C ASP A 40 -0.18 19.37 16.94
N ARG A 41 0.61 19.73 17.97
CA ARG A 41 0.07 20.36 19.18
C ARG A 41 -0.35 21.81 18.92
N ASP A 42 0.32 22.48 17.99
CA ASP A 42 0.20 23.94 17.79
C ASP A 42 -0.69 24.28 16.59
N ILE A 43 -1.06 23.28 15.78
CA ILE A 43 -1.86 23.45 14.56
C ILE A 43 -3.06 22.49 14.58
N PRO A 44 -4.30 22.99 14.41
CA PRO A 44 -5.46 22.11 14.24
C PRO A 44 -5.24 21.16 13.05
N PRO A 45 -5.64 19.88 13.14
CA PRO A 45 -5.39 18.92 12.08
C PRO A 45 -5.99 19.39 10.76
N VAL A 46 -5.13 19.69 9.78
CA VAL A 46 -5.52 20.22 8.46
C VAL A 46 -6.13 19.11 7.59
N GLN A 47 -5.68 17.86 7.76
CA GLN A 47 -6.20 16.67 7.10
C GLN A 47 -6.19 15.48 8.08
N ASN A 48 -7.27 14.71 8.07
CA ASN A 48 -7.42 13.50 8.88
C ASN A 48 -7.15 12.29 7.98
N HIS A 49 -5.86 11.97 7.75
CA HIS A 49 -5.51 10.86 6.85
C HIS A 49 -5.90 9.51 7.45
N LEU A 50 -5.93 9.37 8.78
CA LEU A 50 -6.35 8.15 9.45
C LEU A 50 -7.82 7.84 9.18
N SER A 51 -8.72 8.81 9.35
CA SER A 51 -10.12 8.65 8.97
C SER A 51 -10.28 8.39 7.48
N PHE A 52 -9.54 9.11 6.63
CA PHE A 52 -9.56 8.86 5.19
C PHE A 52 -9.20 7.40 4.84
N LEU A 53 -8.10 6.88 5.41
CA LEU A 53 -7.68 5.50 5.18
C LEU A 53 -8.65 4.46 5.74
N LYS A 54 -9.38 4.76 6.82
CA LYS A 54 -10.36 3.84 7.43
C LYS A 54 -11.70 3.87 6.73
N GLU A 55 -12.13 5.04 6.26
CA GLU A 55 -13.50 5.26 5.80
C GLU A 55 -13.63 5.26 4.27
N HIS A 56 -12.60 5.70 3.55
CA HIS A 56 -12.69 5.97 2.10
C HIS A 56 -11.87 5.00 1.25
N VAL A 57 -10.88 4.32 1.85
CA VAL A 57 -10.04 3.38 1.11
C VAL A 57 -10.71 2.02 1.07
N ILE A 58 -11.19 1.64 -0.12
CA ILE A 58 -11.96 0.42 -0.32
C ILE A 58 -11.15 -0.55 -1.17
N TYR A 59 -10.87 -1.73 -0.62
CA TYR A 59 -10.33 -2.83 -1.40
C TYR A 59 -11.41 -3.36 -2.34
N LYS A 60 -11.18 -3.23 -3.65
CA LYS A 60 -12.06 -3.77 -4.69
C LYS A 60 -11.43 -5.00 -5.30
N GLU A 61 -11.94 -6.13 -4.88
CA GLU A 61 -11.47 -7.42 -5.33
C GLU A 61 -12.08 -7.78 -6.70
N ALA A 62 -11.24 -7.99 -7.71
CA ALA A 62 -11.69 -8.48 -9.01
C ALA A 62 -11.80 -10.01 -9.06
N ILE A 63 -11.03 -10.72 -8.22
CA ILE A 63 -10.95 -12.18 -8.10
C ILE A 63 -10.64 -12.49 -6.65
N THR A 64 -11.32 -13.49 -6.08
CA THR A 64 -11.18 -13.83 -4.66
C THR A 64 -9.78 -14.32 -4.31
N ILE A 65 -9.12 -13.62 -3.39
CA ILE A 65 -7.84 -13.94 -2.77
C ILE A 65 -8.11 -14.65 -1.45
N LYS A 66 -7.73 -15.93 -1.38
CA LYS A 66 -8.00 -16.78 -0.20
C LYS A 66 -7.06 -16.54 0.97
N TYR A 67 -5.84 -16.09 0.69
CA TYR A 67 -4.78 -15.97 1.68
C TYR A 67 -4.81 -14.59 2.33
N PRO A 68 -5.10 -14.48 3.65
CA PRO A 68 -5.11 -13.19 4.35
C PRO A 68 -3.76 -12.47 4.30
N LEU A 69 -2.66 -13.23 4.26
CA LEU A 69 -1.32 -12.69 4.11
C LEU A 69 -1.18 -11.86 2.82
N VAL A 70 -1.74 -12.31 1.69
CA VAL A 70 -1.70 -11.54 0.44
C VAL A 70 -2.41 -10.20 0.58
N LEU A 71 -3.57 -10.18 1.25
CA LEU A 71 -4.32 -8.96 1.51
C LEU A 71 -3.54 -8.01 2.42
N SER A 72 -2.92 -8.53 3.49
CA SER A 72 -2.02 -7.81 4.38
C SER A 72 -0.92 -7.09 3.59
N GLU A 73 -0.19 -7.82 2.73
CA GLU A 73 0.88 -7.25 1.90
C GLU A 73 0.39 -6.14 0.95
N ILE A 74 -0.80 -6.30 0.34
CA ILE A 74 -1.41 -5.28 -0.54
C ILE A 74 -1.78 -4.02 0.25
N HIS A 75 -2.42 -4.18 1.42
CA HIS A 75 -2.81 -3.07 2.29
C HIS A 75 -1.58 -2.35 2.86
N GLN A 76 -0.59 -3.09 3.32
CA GLN A 76 0.66 -2.55 3.81
C GLN A 76 1.35 -1.72 2.73
N THR A 77 1.46 -2.25 1.51
CA THR A 77 2.05 -1.54 0.37
C THR A 77 1.32 -0.23 0.10
N TYR A 78 -0.01 -0.24 0.14
CA TYR A 78 -0.81 0.98 -0.07
C TYR A 78 -0.56 2.03 1.01
N ARG A 79 -0.55 1.62 2.29
CA ARG A 79 -0.33 2.54 3.41
C ARG A 79 1.09 3.12 3.40
N ILE A 80 2.11 2.31 3.10
CA ILE A 80 3.50 2.79 2.95
C ILE A 80 3.59 3.81 1.82
N VAL A 81 2.99 3.51 0.66
CA VAL A 81 2.96 4.43 -0.48
C VAL A 81 2.24 5.73 -0.11
N TYR A 82 1.11 5.65 0.58
CA TYR A 82 0.36 6.82 1.02
C TYR A 82 1.19 7.70 1.97
N ILE A 83 1.81 7.09 2.99
CA ILE A 83 2.68 7.79 3.93
C ILE A 83 3.82 8.48 3.16
N LYS A 84 4.49 7.77 2.25
CA LYS A 84 5.62 8.28 1.46
C LYS A 84 5.22 9.42 0.51
N ASP A 85 4.15 9.24 -0.27
CA ASP A 85 3.79 10.11 -1.39
C ASP A 85 2.81 11.24 -0.97
N VAL A 86 2.14 11.14 0.18
CA VAL A 86 1.13 12.13 0.65
C VAL A 86 1.53 12.82 1.96
N ILE A 87 2.04 12.08 2.96
CA ILE A 87 2.28 12.62 4.31
C ILE A 87 3.69 13.21 4.47
N LEU A 88 4.69 12.51 3.91
CA LEU A 88 6.11 12.82 4.03
C LEU A 88 6.74 13.70 2.93
N PRO A 89 6.11 14.03 1.78
CA PRO A 89 6.74 14.92 0.81
C PRO A 89 7.21 16.24 1.44
N GLY A 90 8.48 16.58 1.24
CA GLY A 90 9.11 17.81 1.75
C GLY A 90 9.51 17.79 3.23
N VAL A 91 9.38 16.63 3.91
CA VAL A 91 9.74 16.46 5.33
C VAL A 91 11.05 15.69 5.51
N LEU A 92 11.30 14.69 4.66
CA LEU A 92 12.46 13.80 4.76
C LEU A 92 13.47 14.07 3.63
N ASP A 93 14.75 13.79 3.89
CA ASP A 93 15.78 13.76 2.85
C ASP A 93 15.66 12.51 1.95
N GLU A 94 16.27 12.55 0.76
CA GLU A 94 16.20 11.44 -0.21
C GLU A 94 16.76 10.12 0.34
N VAL A 95 17.69 10.19 1.29
CA VAL A 95 18.34 9.03 1.92
C VAL A 95 17.36 8.31 2.84
N THR A 96 16.58 9.04 3.62
CA THR A 96 15.59 8.50 4.55
C THR A 96 14.36 7.93 3.82
N ILE A 97 14.04 8.46 2.63
CA ILE A 97 12.98 7.96 1.74
C ILE A 97 13.37 6.64 1.02
N ALA A 98 14.67 6.34 0.92
CA ALA A 98 15.16 5.15 0.22
C ALA A 98 14.81 3.83 0.95
N SER A 99 14.73 3.84 2.28
CA SER A 99 14.48 2.63 3.08
C SER A 99 13.05 2.07 2.97
N PRO A 100 11.96 2.86 3.06
CA PRO A 100 10.60 2.38 2.73
C PRO A 100 10.48 1.86 1.28
N SER A 101 11.36 2.33 0.38
CA SER A 101 11.35 1.94 -1.03
C SER A 101 11.84 0.50 -1.27
N ALA A 102 12.45 -0.16 -0.27
CA ALA A 102 12.84 -1.57 -0.33
C ALA A 102 11.69 -2.53 0.07
N ILE A 103 10.76 -2.09 0.92
CA ILE A 103 9.63 -2.90 1.38
C ILE A 103 8.60 -3.10 0.26
N ILE A 104 8.30 -2.06 -0.52
CA ILE A 104 7.30 -2.13 -1.60
C ILE A 104 7.63 -3.24 -2.63
N PRO A 105 8.86 -3.34 -3.18
CA PRO A 105 9.23 -4.46 -4.05
C PRO A 105 9.20 -5.82 -3.36
N ALA A 106 9.56 -5.91 -2.08
CA ALA A 106 9.50 -7.15 -1.32
C ALA A 106 8.05 -7.65 -1.16
N ASN A 107 7.13 -6.78 -0.80
CA ASN A 107 5.70 -7.08 -0.68
C ASN A 107 5.11 -7.48 -2.05
N ASN A 108 5.45 -6.75 -3.11
CA ASN A 108 5.08 -7.11 -4.48
C ASN A 108 5.53 -8.55 -4.84
N ALA A 109 6.79 -8.89 -4.54
CA ALA A 109 7.35 -10.21 -4.81
C ALA A 109 6.62 -11.30 -4.01
N THR A 110 6.32 -11.05 -2.72
CA THR A 110 5.56 -11.96 -1.86
C THR A 110 4.15 -12.21 -2.41
N VAL A 111 3.43 -11.16 -2.81
CA VAL A 111 2.09 -11.29 -3.39
C VAL A 111 2.11 -12.09 -4.69
N VAL A 112 3.05 -11.79 -5.59
CA VAL A 112 3.19 -12.51 -6.85
C VAL A 112 3.56 -13.98 -6.59
N LEU A 113 4.44 -14.25 -5.62
CA LEU A 113 4.83 -15.59 -5.23
C LEU A 113 3.65 -16.41 -4.69
N LEU A 114 2.84 -15.82 -3.81
CA LEU A 114 1.69 -16.53 -3.21
C LEU A 114 0.57 -16.76 -4.24
N LEU A 115 0.35 -15.81 -5.15
CA LEU A 115 -0.71 -15.93 -6.16
C LEU A 115 -0.32 -16.82 -7.34
N LYS A 116 0.96 -16.88 -7.73
CA LYS A 116 1.40 -17.74 -8.85
C LYS A 116 1.27 -19.24 -8.52
N ASP A 117 1.37 -19.59 -7.23
CA ASP A 117 1.27 -20.97 -6.77
C ASP A 117 -0.19 -21.38 -6.47
N ASP A 118 -1.11 -20.41 -6.41
CA ASP A 118 -2.55 -20.66 -6.32
C ASP A 118 -3.16 -20.97 -7.69
N THR A 119 -3.20 -22.26 -8.03
CA THR A 119 -3.78 -22.74 -9.30
C THR A 119 -5.25 -22.36 -9.44
N SER A 120 -6.01 -22.30 -8.34
CA SER A 120 -7.44 -21.98 -8.38
C SER A 120 -7.66 -20.50 -8.74
N PHE A 121 -6.84 -19.62 -8.16
CA PHE A 121 -6.81 -18.21 -8.48
C PHE A 121 -6.46 -17.98 -9.96
N ILE A 122 -5.43 -18.66 -10.48
CA ILE A 122 -5.02 -18.53 -11.89
C ILE A 122 -6.13 -18.99 -12.84
N GLN A 123 -6.76 -20.13 -12.56
CA GLN A 123 -7.86 -20.65 -13.38
C GLN A 123 -9.04 -19.67 -13.40
N GLU A 124 -9.40 -19.10 -12.25
CA GLU A 124 -10.46 -18.11 -12.14
C GLU A 124 -10.12 -16.82 -12.90
N LEU A 125 -8.88 -16.34 -12.80
CA LEU A 125 -8.39 -15.18 -13.56
C LEU A 125 -8.60 -15.38 -15.07
N PHE A 126 -8.12 -16.50 -15.61
CA PHE A 126 -8.28 -16.79 -17.03
C PHE A 126 -9.74 -17.00 -17.43
N ALA A 127 -10.54 -17.63 -16.58
CA ALA A 127 -11.96 -17.82 -16.85
C ALA A 127 -12.71 -16.48 -16.92
N ARG A 128 -12.47 -15.57 -15.96
CA ARG A 128 -13.09 -14.24 -15.95
C ARG A 128 -12.65 -13.39 -17.13
N MET A 129 -11.37 -13.42 -17.51
CA MET A 129 -10.85 -12.68 -18.68
C MET A 129 -11.46 -13.16 -20.01
N LYS A 130 -11.73 -14.47 -20.14
CA LYS A 130 -12.34 -15.05 -21.34
C LYS A 130 -13.87 -14.93 -21.35
N SER A 131 -14.49 -14.67 -20.20
CA SER A 131 -15.94 -14.60 -20.10
C SER A 131 -16.50 -13.34 -20.77
N PRO A 132 -17.59 -13.44 -21.53
CA PRO A 132 -18.34 -12.26 -21.94
C PRO A 132 -18.92 -11.59 -20.67
N SER A 133 -18.28 -10.52 -20.19
CA SER A 133 -18.73 -9.87 -18.95
C SER A 133 -20.15 -9.31 -19.04
N LYS A 134 -20.77 -9.22 -17.87
CA LYS A 134 -22.11 -8.65 -17.67
C LYS A 134 -22.17 -7.12 -17.79
N SER A 135 -21.04 -6.41 -17.65
CA SER A 135 -20.94 -4.95 -17.80
C SER A 135 -19.53 -4.51 -18.25
N ASP A 136 -19.43 -3.35 -18.90
CA ASP A 136 -18.15 -2.80 -19.36
C ASP A 136 -17.24 -2.36 -18.20
N GLU A 137 -17.82 -1.96 -17.06
CA GLU A 137 -17.05 -1.54 -15.89
C GLU A 137 -16.30 -2.71 -15.24
N SER A 138 -16.97 -3.86 -15.07
CA SER A 138 -16.33 -5.05 -14.50
C SER A 138 -15.19 -5.58 -15.38
N LYS A 139 -15.31 -5.48 -16.72
CA LYS A 139 -14.21 -5.79 -17.66
C LYS A 139 -13.02 -4.88 -17.43
N ARG A 140 -13.24 -3.56 -17.45
CA ARG A 140 -12.15 -2.58 -17.25
C ARG A 140 -11.45 -2.76 -15.91
N ASN A 141 -12.20 -3.05 -14.85
CA ASN A 141 -11.64 -3.31 -13.53
C ASN A 141 -10.78 -4.57 -13.53
N LEU A 142 -11.25 -5.67 -14.14
CA LEU A 142 -10.48 -6.90 -14.27
C LEU A 142 -9.20 -6.69 -15.10
N ASP A 143 -9.28 -5.99 -16.22
CA ASP A 143 -8.12 -5.70 -17.08
C ASP A 143 -7.09 -4.85 -16.35
N LYS A 144 -7.53 -3.82 -15.62
CA LYS A 144 -6.66 -2.98 -14.79
C LYS A 144 -6.00 -3.81 -13.70
N TRP A 145 -6.78 -4.64 -13.01
CA TRP A 145 -6.31 -5.52 -11.93
C TRP A 145 -5.25 -6.51 -12.45
N ALA A 146 -5.51 -7.19 -13.57
CA ALA A 146 -4.59 -8.12 -14.19
C ALA A 146 -3.29 -7.44 -14.69
N LYS A 147 -3.39 -6.26 -15.33
CA LYS A 147 -2.23 -5.47 -15.75
C LYS A 147 -1.35 -5.08 -14.57
N ASN A 148 -1.95 -4.63 -13.47
CA ASN A 148 -1.21 -4.22 -12.28
C ASN A 148 -0.50 -5.40 -11.61
N LEU A 149 -1.15 -6.57 -11.54
CA LEU A 149 -0.50 -7.79 -11.06
C LEU A 149 0.70 -8.18 -11.95
N TYR A 150 0.53 -8.12 -13.27
CA TYR A 150 1.61 -8.38 -14.22
C TYR A 150 2.77 -7.39 -14.08
N LEU A 151 2.49 -6.09 -14.00
CA LEU A 151 3.53 -5.08 -13.81
C LEU A 151 4.26 -5.24 -12.47
N ALA A 152 3.55 -5.62 -11.41
CA ALA A 152 4.16 -5.93 -10.12
C ALA A 152 5.09 -7.15 -10.21
N SER A 153 4.72 -8.19 -10.97
CA SER A 153 5.59 -9.36 -11.22
C SER A 153 6.89 -9.03 -11.96
N MET A 154 6.87 -7.95 -12.74
CA MET A 154 8.02 -7.46 -13.48
C MET A 154 8.78 -6.34 -12.73
N CYS A 155 8.43 -6.07 -11.47
CA CYS A 155 8.96 -4.95 -10.66
C CYS A 155 8.73 -3.54 -11.27
N TYR A 156 7.86 -3.40 -12.27
CA TYR A 156 7.52 -2.13 -12.93
C TYR A 156 6.22 -1.49 -12.41
N GLY A 157 5.47 -2.19 -11.55
CA GLY A 157 4.17 -1.76 -11.03
C GLY A 157 4.07 -1.83 -9.51
N ARG A 158 2.99 -1.27 -8.96
CA ARG A 158 2.70 -1.31 -7.52
C ARG A 158 1.39 -2.07 -7.28
N ILE A 159 1.41 -3.15 -6.48
CA ILE A 159 0.19 -3.90 -6.13
C ILE A 159 -0.84 -3.04 -5.39
N CYS A 160 -0.42 -1.95 -4.77
CA CYS A 160 -1.34 -1.03 -4.08
C CYS A 160 -2.36 -0.37 -5.01
N THR A 161 -2.12 -0.35 -6.32
CA THR A 161 -3.08 0.15 -7.33
C THR A 161 -4.32 -0.75 -7.51
N LEU A 162 -4.33 -1.91 -6.86
CA LEU A 162 -5.49 -2.79 -6.72
C LEU A 162 -6.49 -2.26 -5.67
N ILE A 163 -6.06 -1.35 -4.80
CA ILE A 163 -6.94 -0.63 -3.86
C ILE A 163 -7.43 0.64 -4.56
N HIS A 164 -8.75 0.86 -4.55
CA HIS A 164 -9.36 2.06 -5.09
C HIS A 164 -9.57 3.10 -3.97
N ILE A 165 -9.28 4.36 -4.30
CA ILE A 165 -9.76 5.56 -3.61
C ILE A 165 -11.06 5.99 -4.29
#